data_AF-A0A6P1CZY1-F1
#
_entry.id   AF-A0A6P1CZY1-F1
#
_cell.length_a   1.000
_cell.length_b   1.000
_cell.length_c   1.000
_cell.angle_alpha   90.00
_cell.angle_beta   90.00
_cell.angle_gamma   90.00
#
_symmetry.space_group_name_H-M   'P 1'
#
loop_
_entity.id
_entity.type
_entity.pdbx_description
1 polymer ?
#
loop_
_entity_poly.entity_id
_entity_poly.type
_entity_poly.pdbx_seq_one_letter_code
_entity_poly.pdbx_strand_id
1 'polypeptide(L)'
;EPVTDPHALTPPQPTTSGYSPAEVNAVAAGEVGELLRHCASVLEVLGQAPAPALRAGGLGVRETRRIAKHAGTDEQRTGLLIELLSGAKLIDRGLPDPPPDVA
;
A
#
# COMPACT_ATOMS: atom_id res chain seq x y z
N GLU A 1 -27.82 -47.61 7.18
CA GLU A 1 -27.39 -46.20 7.27
C GLU A 1 -27.11 -45.72 5.85
N PRO A 2 -27.63 -44.58 5.38
CA PRO A 2 -27.36 -44.14 4.03
C PRO A 2 -25.89 -43.76 3.91
N VAL A 3 -25.12 -44.57 3.20
CA VAL A 3 -23.75 -44.26 2.79
C VAL A 3 -23.83 -43.05 1.87
N THR A 4 -23.32 -41.90 2.33
CA THR A 4 -23.15 -40.72 1.48
C THR A 4 -21.92 -40.95 0.62
N ASP A 5 -22.08 -40.93 -0.69
CA ASP A 5 -20.96 -41.03 -1.63
C ASP A 5 -20.03 -39.81 -1.45
N PRO A 6 -18.75 -39.99 -1.07
CA PRO A 6 -17.82 -38.89 -0.85
C PRO A 6 -17.55 -38.06 -2.12
N HIS A 7 -17.88 -38.57 -3.30
CA HIS A 7 -17.78 -37.86 -4.58
C HIS A 7 -19.06 -37.12 -4.99
N ALA A 8 -20.16 -37.26 -4.23
CA ALA A 8 -21.42 -36.55 -4.49
C ALA A 8 -21.44 -35.12 -3.91
N LEU A 9 -20.43 -34.73 -3.13
CA LEU A 9 -20.37 -33.39 -2.52
C LEU A 9 -19.85 -32.35 -3.51
N THR A 10 -20.65 -31.31 -3.75
CA THR A 10 -20.24 -30.11 -4.50
C THR A 10 -19.92 -28.99 -3.50
N PRO A 11 -18.83 -28.23 -3.67
CA PRO A 11 -18.55 -27.07 -2.81
C PRO A 11 -19.74 -26.10 -2.80
N PRO A 12 -20.13 -25.57 -1.64
CA PRO A 12 -21.21 -24.60 -1.57
C PRO A 12 -20.84 -23.36 -2.38
N GLN A 13 -21.76 -22.90 -3.22
CA GLN A 13 -21.60 -21.64 -3.92
C GLN A 13 -21.85 -20.49 -2.93
N PRO A 14 -20.92 -19.54 -2.78
CA PRO A 14 -21.13 -18.41 -1.90
C PRO A 14 -22.29 -17.56 -2.43
N THR A 15 -23.16 -17.12 -1.54
CA THR A 15 -24.16 -16.10 -1.87
C THR A 15 -23.45 -14.79 -2.14
N THR A 16 -23.64 -14.21 -3.32
CA THR A 16 -23.03 -12.93 -3.72
C THR A 16 -24.08 -11.82 -3.78
N SER A 17 -23.63 -10.59 -3.61
CA SER A 17 -24.42 -9.39 -3.87
C SER A 17 -24.03 -8.82 -5.23
N GLY A 18 -25.02 -8.45 -6.04
CA GLY A 18 -24.79 -7.75 -7.31
C GLY A 18 -24.73 -6.25 -7.08
N TYR A 19 -23.77 -5.58 -7.72
CA TYR A 19 -23.66 -4.13 -7.76
C TYR A 19 -23.69 -3.67 -9.21
N SER A 20 -24.32 -2.52 -9.46
CA SER A 20 -24.28 -1.92 -10.79
C SER A 20 -22.86 -1.42 -11.11
N PRO A 21 -22.45 -1.38 -12.39
CA PRO A 21 -21.16 -0.80 -12.78
C PRO A 21 -20.98 0.65 -12.31
N ALA A 22 -22.07 1.42 -12.23
CA ALA A 22 -22.05 2.80 -11.75
C ALA A 22 -21.69 2.89 -10.26
N GLU A 23 -22.25 2.03 -9.41
CA GLU A 23 -21.91 1.97 -7.98
C GLU A 23 -20.46 1.58 -7.76
N VAL A 24 -19.97 0.57 -8.49
CA VAL A 24 -18.57 0.13 -8.43
C VAL A 24 -17.63 1.27 -8.81
N ASN A 25 -17.93 2.00 -9.90
CA ASN A 25 -17.13 3.13 -10.35
C ASN A 25 -17.12 4.28 -9.35
N ALA A 26 -18.26 4.58 -8.72
CA ALA A 26 -18.35 5.65 -7.71
C ALA A 26 -17.45 5.35 -6.49
N VAL A 27 -17.46 4.11 -5.99
CA VAL A 27 -16.59 3.70 -4.89
C VAL A 27 -15.12 3.72 -5.31
N ALA A 28 -14.80 3.19 -6.49
CA ALA A 28 -13.43 3.20 -7.01
C ALA A 28 -12.87 4.62 -7.13
N ALA A 29 -13.66 5.59 -7.58
CA ALA A 29 -13.25 6.99 -7.65
C ALA A 29 -12.91 7.57 -6.26
N GLY A 30 -13.68 7.19 -5.22
CA GLY A 30 -13.39 7.57 -3.83
C GLY A 30 -12.05 7.01 -3.34
N GLU A 31 -11.79 5.73 -3.62
CA GLU A 31 -10.54 5.05 -3.23
C GLU A 31 -9.31 5.59 -3.95
N VAL A 32 -9.44 6.05 -5.21
CA VAL A 32 -8.36 6.76 -5.90
C VAL A 32 -7.95 8.02 -5.12
N GLY A 33 -8.92 8.79 -4.64
CA GLY A 33 -8.64 9.97 -3.80
C GLY A 33 -7.91 9.61 -2.51
N GLU A 34 -8.31 8.53 -1.85
CA GLU A 34 -7.67 8.05 -0.63
C GLU A 34 -6.25 7.51 -0.88
N LEU A 35 -6.04 6.81 -1.99
CA LEU A 35 -4.72 6.37 -2.43
C LEU A 35 -3.78 7.56 -2.62
N LEU A 36 -4.22 8.58 -3.37
CA LEU A 36 -3.43 9.78 -3.64
C LEU A 36 -3.11 10.56 -2.37
N ARG A 37 -4.06 10.67 -1.43
CA ARG A 37 -3.82 11.27 -0.11
C ARG A 37 -2.69 10.55 0.63
N HIS A 38 -2.74 9.22 0.70
CA HIS A 38 -1.69 8.46 1.36
C HIS A 38 -0.34 8.53 0.64
N CYS A 39 -0.31 8.51 -0.69
CA CYS A 39 0.90 8.74 -1.47
C CYS A 39 1.53 10.09 -1.14
N ALA A 40 0.72 11.16 -1.08
CA ALA A 40 1.17 12.49 -0.71
C ALA A 40 1.75 12.52 0.72
N SER A 41 1.08 11.90 1.69
CA SER A 41 1.60 11.80 3.06
C SER A 41 2.95 11.08 3.13
N VAL A 42 3.13 9.99 2.38
CA VAL A 42 4.43 9.29 2.32
C VAL A 42 5.51 10.18 1.71
N LEU A 43 5.21 10.89 0.62
CA LEU A 43 6.14 11.83 -0.01
C LEU A 43 6.50 12.99 0.94
N GLU A 44 5.55 13.51 1.69
CA GLU A 44 5.78 14.58 2.67
C GLU A 44 6.73 14.12 3.78
N VAL A 45 6.49 12.92 4.34
CA VAL A 45 7.36 12.34 5.38
C VAL A 45 8.79 12.14 4.86
N LEU A 46 8.93 11.64 3.63
CA LEU A 46 10.25 11.42 3.01
C LEU A 46 10.94 12.74 2.63
N GLY A 47 10.17 13.76 2.23
CA GLY A 47 10.69 15.09 1.92
C GLY A 47 11.19 15.83 3.16
N GLN A 48 10.55 15.64 4.31
CA GLN A 48 11.01 16.18 5.60
C GLN A 48 12.22 15.42 6.17
N ALA A 49 12.20 14.09 6.07
CA ALA A 49 13.24 13.23 6.62
C ALA A 49 13.54 12.06 5.66
N PRO A 50 14.50 12.25 4.73
CA PRO A 50 14.91 11.23 3.78
C PRO A 50 15.29 9.93 4.48
N ALA A 51 14.72 8.81 4.03
CA ALA A 51 14.97 7.52 4.66
C ALA A 51 16.30 6.90 4.16
N PRO A 52 17.14 6.36 5.06
CA PRO A 52 18.36 5.68 4.66
C PRO A 52 18.05 4.39 3.90
N ALA A 53 18.69 4.21 2.74
CA ALA A 53 18.57 3.00 1.96
C ALA A 53 19.46 1.86 2.49
N LEU A 54 18.96 0.63 2.45
CA LEU A 54 19.76 -0.56 2.73
C LEU A 54 20.82 -0.79 1.64
N ARG A 55 21.91 -1.49 1.98
CA ARG A 55 22.97 -1.86 1.02
C ARG A 55 22.44 -2.65 -0.17
N ALA A 56 21.51 -3.57 0.06
CA ALA A 56 20.86 -4.36 -0.99
C ALA A 56 19.89 -3.54 -1.87
N GLY A 57 19.65 -2.27 -1.51
CA GLY A 57 18.55 -1.47 -2.04
C GLY A 57 17.26 -1.66 -1.25
N GLY A 58 16.39 -0.65 -1.30
CA GLY A 58 15.15 -0.61 -0.55
C GLY A 58 15.29 -0.05 0.87
N LEU A 59 14.23 -0.20 1.67
CA LEU A 59 14.10 0.35 3.01
C LEU A 59 14.09 -0.76 4.07
N GLY A 60 14.68 -0.47 5.22
CA GLY A 60 14.59 -1.36 6.37
C GLY A 60 13.22 -1.28 7.04
N VAL A 61 12.80 -2.38 7.67
CA VAL A 61 11.50 -2.48 8.37
C VAL A 61 11.26 -1.37 9.41
N ARG A 62 12.33 -0.85 10.04
CA ARG A 62 12.25 0.26 10.98
C ARG A 62 11.85 1.57 10.29
N GLU A 63 12.40 1.83 9.11
CA GLU A 63 12.07 3.02 8.33
C GLU A 63 10.65 2.92 7.78
N THR A 64 10.25 1.76 7.24
CA THR A 64 8.87 1.54 6.79
C THR A 64 7.87 1.77 7.93
N ARG A 65 8.15 1.27 9.14
CA ARG A 65 7.33 1.52 10.34
C ARG A 65 7.28 2.99 10.73
N ARG A 66 8.42 3.68 10.70
CA ARG A 66 8.48 5.11 10.99
C ARG A 66 7.63 5.90 10.00
N ILE A 67 7.78 5.61 8.71
CA ILE A 67 7.01 6.27 7.65
C ILE A 67 5.52 6.00 7.83
N ALA A 68 5.12 4.74 8.02
CA ALA A 68 3.73 4.34 8.25
C ALA A 68 3.09 5.13 9.41
N LYS A 69 3.80 5.21 10.54
CA LYS A 69 3.35 5.97 11.71
C LYS A 69 3.12 7.46 11.40
N HIS A 70 4.02 8.11 10.67
CA HIS A 70 3.90 9.54 10.37
C HIS A 70 2.91 9.82 9.24
N ALA A 71 2.80 8.91 8.27
CA ALA A 71 1.84 8.99 7.17
C ALA A 71 0.40 8.62 7.58
N GLY A 72 0.21 8.06 8.78
CA GLY A 72 -1.10 7.66 9.29
C GLY A 72 -1.64 6.36 8.69
N THR A 73 -0.76 5.51 8.15
CA THR A 73 -1.11 4.26 7.48
C THR A 73 -0.55 3.04 8.22
N ASP A 74 -1.09 1.85 7.94
CA ASP A 74 -0.48 0.60 8.40
C ASP A 74 0.79 0.25 7.59
N GLU A 75 1.59 -0.68 8.11
CA GLU A 75 2.88 -1.08 7.49
C GLU A 75 2.71 -1.70 6.10
N GLN A 76 1.65 -2.50 5.90
CA GLN A 76 1.43 -3.20 4.63
C GLN A 76 1.04 -2.21 3.54
N ARG A 77 0.10 -1.29 3.84
CA ARG A 77 -0.30 -0.22 2.93
C ARG A 77 0.90 0.66 2.60
N THR A 78 1.67 1.06 3.60
CA THR A 78 2.88 1.89 3.40
C THR A 78 3.90 1.21 2.49
N GLY A 79 4.14 -0.08 2.68
CA GLY A 79 5.02 -0.86 1.80
C GLY A 79 4.57 -0.81 0.34
N LEU A 80 3.28 -1.07 0.07
CA LEU A 80 2.72 -0.98 -1.27
C LEU A 80 2.88 0.42 -1.87
N LEU A 81 2.57 1.48 -1.10
CA LEU A 81 2.70 2.86 -1.57
C LEU A 81 4.13 3.20 -1.96
N ILE A 82 5.12 2.78 -1.15
CA ILE A 82 6.53 3.01 -1.45
C ILE A 82 6.94 2.32 -2.76
N GLU A 83 6.51 1.07 -2.99
CA GLU A 83 6.78 0.37 -4.25
C GLU A 83 6.11 1.07 -5.44
N LEU A 84 4.86 1.54 -5.29
CA LEU A 84 4.16 2.29 -6.35
C LEU A 84 4.85 3.61 -6.67
N LEU A 85 5.24 4.38 -5.65
CA LEU A 85 5.95 5.65 -5.82
C LEU A 85 7.32 5.46 -6.49
N SER A 86 8.04 4.40 -6.09
CA SER A 86 9.32 4.01 -6.71
C SER A 86 9.13 3.60 -8.17
N GLY A 87 8.13 2.76 -8.46
CA GLY A 87 7.77 2.35 -9.81
C GLY A 87 7.36 3.52 -10.70
N ALA A 88 6.68 4.52 -10.12
CA ALA A 88 6.30 5.78 -10.78
C ALA A 88 7.43 6.82 -10.85
N LYS A 89 8.63 6.53 -10.32
CA LYS A 89 9.79 7.43 -10.30
C LYS A 89 9.55 8.74 -9.53
N LEU A 90 8.68 8.70 -8.52
CA LEU A 90 8.44 9.82 -7.61
C LEU A 90 9.37 9.81 -6.41
N ILE A 91 9.95 8.66 -6.10
CA ILE A 91 11.03 8.50 -5.12
C ILE A 91 12.15 7.67 -5.73
N ASP A 92 13.39 7.99 -5.38
CA ASP A 92 14.56 7.19 -5.73
C ASP A 92 15.64 7.36 -4.65
N ARG A 93 16.67 6.52 -4.72
CA ARG A 93 17.86 6.63 -3.89
C ARG A 93 18.79 7.69 -4.47
N GLY A 94 19.30 8.57 -3.61
CA GLY A 94 20.23 9.59 -4.00
C GLY A 94 20.69 10.42 -2.82
N LEU A 95 21.47 11.45 -3.13
CA LEU A 95 21.74 12.53 -2.18
C LEU A 95 20.52 13.45 -2.16
N PRO A 96 19.88 13.65 -0.99
CA PRO A 96 18.79 14.60 -0.88
C PRO A 96 19.26 16.01 -1.27
N ASP A 97 18.41 16.75 -1.96
CA ASP A 97 18.59 18.17 -2.25
C ASP A 97 17.33 18.94 -1.78
N PRO A 98 17.41 19.79 -0.76
CA PRO A 98 18.62 20.15 -0.01
C PRO A 98 19.18 18.99 0.83
N PRO A 99 20.48 18.99 1.16
CA PRO A 99 21.05 18.00 2.07
C PRO A 99 20.32 18.04 3.42
N PRO A 100 20.14 16.88 4.08
CA PRO A 100 19.44 16.82 5.34
C PRO A 100 20.15 17.66 6.39
N ASP A 101 19.37 18.35 7.22
CA ASP A 101 19.88 19.16 8.33
C ASP A 101 20.59 18.22 9.31
N VAL A 102 21.93 18.26 9.32
CA VAL A 102 22.77 17.49 10.23
C VAL A 102 22.73 18.15 11.60
N ALA A 103 21.82 17.68 12.46
CA ALA A 103 21.88 17.92 13.91
C ALA A 103 22.84 16.93 14.59
#